data_AF-A0A7X1FKG4-F1
#
_entry.id   AF-A0A7X1FKG4-F1
#
_cell.length_a   1.000
_cell.length_b   1.000
_cell.length_c   1.000
_cell.angle_alpha   90.00
_cell.angle_beta   90.00
_cell.angle_gamma   90.00
#
_symmetry.space_group_name_H-M   'P 1'
#
loop_
_entity.id
_entity.type
_entity.pdbx_description
1 polymer ?
#
loop_
_entity_poly.entity_id
_entity_poly.type
_entity_poly.pdbx_seq_one_letter_code
_entity_poly.pdbx_strand_id
1 'polypeptide(L)' 'MRRRDWYDRRTDKRVALQIAEEQGIVADSSALRASLVARVHAGEMTIEQVQAELRKVKREAKKNGLKTREQIWRSA' A
#
# COMPACT_ATOMS: atom_id res chain seq x y z
N MET A 1 -9.03 -19.67 -27.38
CA MET A 1 -8.73 -19.23 -25.99
C MET A 1 -7.45 -18.40 -26.02
N ARG A 2 -7.51 -17.09 -25.74
CA ARG A 2 -6.31 -16.22 -25.80
C ARG A 2 -5.41 -16.57 -24.61
N ARG A 3 -4.12 -16.81 -24.83
CA ARG A 3 -3.15 -17.01 -23.74
C ARG A 3 -3.07 -15.70 -22.95
N ARG A 4 -3.22 -15.79 -21.62
CA ARG A 4 -3.00 -14.63 -20.74
C ARG A 4 -1.59 -14.12 -20.92
N ASP A 5 -1.48 -12.84 -21.22
CA ASP A 5 -0.19 -12.20 -21.42
C ASP A 5 0.33 -11.56 -20.13
N TRP A 6 1.37 -10.74 -20.25
CA TRP A 6 1.97 -10.04 -19.13
C TRP A 6 1.09 -8.88 -18.62
N TYR A 7 0.28 -8.29 -19.50
CA TYR A 7 -0.59 -7.16 -19.21
C TYR A 7 -1.79 -7.60 -18.38
N ASP A 8 -2.40 -8.74 -18.73
CA ASP A 8 -3.46 -9.36 -17.94
C ASP A 8 -3.01 -9.60 -16.50
N ARG A 9 -1.83 -10.21 -16.31
CA ARG A 9 -1.24 -10.44 -14.98
C ARG A 9 -0.99 -9.16 -14.19
N ARG A 10 -0.58 -8.07 -14.87
CA ARG A 10 -0.38 -6.79 -14.21
C ARG A 10 -1.71 -6.17 -13.77
N THR A 11 -2.76 -6.36 -14.56
CA THR A 11 -4.12 -5.91 -14.23
C THR A 11 -4.65 -6.67 -13.02
N ASP A 12 -4.50 -7.99 -12.99
CA ASP A 12 -4.89 -8.84 -11.84
C ASP A 12 -4.22 -8.38 -10.53
N LYS A 13 -2.91 -8.08 -10.58
CA LYS A 13 -2.18 -7.54 -9.42
C LYS A 13 -2.73 -6.19 -8.92
N ARG A 14 -3.14 -5.31 -9.84
CA ARG A 14 -3.76 -4.02 -9.49
C ARG A 14 -5.11 -4.22 -8.83
N VAL A 15 -5.93 -5.13 -9.38
CA VAL A 15 -7.24 -5.48 -8.83
C VAL A 15 -7.09 -6.10 -7.44
N ALA A 16 -6.17 -7.05 -7.26
CA ALA A 16 -5.90 -7.66 -5.97
C ALA A 16 -5.46 -6.64 -4.91
N LEU A 17 -4.63 -5.67 -5.31
CA LEU A 17 -4.22 -4.58 -4.44
C LEU A 17 -5.39 -3.67 -4.05
N GLN A 18 -6.24 -3.30 -5.01
CA GLN A 18 -7.44 -2.50 -4.74
C GLN A 18 -8.38 -3.21 -3.77
N ILE A 19 -8.69 -4.48 -4.02
CA ILE A 19 -9.54 -5.29 -3.14
C ILE A 19 -8.94 -5.36 -1.73
N ALA A 20 -7.62 -5.56 -1.61
CA ALA A 20 -6.96 -5.62 -0.32
C ALA A 20 -7.02 -4.27 0.43
N GLU A 21 -6.97 -3.13 -0.27
CA GLU A 21 -7.15 -1.82 0.32
C GLU A 21 -8.61 -1.60 0.78
N GLU A 22 -9.58 -1.98 -0.04
CA GLU A 22 -11.01 -1.93 0.31
C GLU A 22 -11.36 -2.81 1.51
N GLN A 23 -10.70 -3.97 1.64
CA GLN A 23 -10.84 -4.87 2.79
C GLN A 23 -10.11 -4.39 4.05
N GLY A 24 -9.33 -3.30 3.98
CA GLY A 24 -8.59 -2.77 5.13
C GLY A 24 -7.42 -3.64 5.60
N ILE A 25 -6.97 -4.61 4.79
CA ILE A 25 -5.87 -5.52 5.16
C ILE A 25 -4.48 -4.97 4.79
N VAL A 26 -4.42 -3.78 4.18
CA VAL A 26 -3.19 -3.12 3.74
C VAL A 26 -2.75 -2.06 4.74
N ALA A 27 -1.61 -2.28 5.38
CA ALA A 27 -1.08 -1.35 6.38
C ALA A 27 -0.63 -0.01 5.79
N ASP A 28 0.06 -0.01 4.65
CA ASP A 28 0.57 1.19 3.98
C ASP A 28 -0.32 1.62 2.80
N SER A 29 -1.63 1.70 3.06
CA SER A 29 -2.66 1.99 2.07
C SER A 29 -2.46 3.33 1.35
N SER A 30 -3.08 3.45 0.17
CA SER A 30 -3.15 4.72 -0.57
C SER A 30 -3.73 5.85 0.27
N ALA A 31 -4.81 5.59 1.01
CA ALA A 31 -5.45 6.55 1.89
C ALA A 31 -4.52 7.05 3.00
N LEU A 32 -3.78 6.14 3.67
CA LEU A 32 -2.79 6.53 4.67
C LEU A 32 -1.69 7.41 4.06
N ARG A 33 -1.15 7.00 2.90
CA ARG A 33 -0.12 7.79 2.21
C ARG A 33 -0.62 9.18 1.81
N ALA A 34 -1.85 9.29 1.31
CA ALA A 34 -2.47 10.56 0.97
C ALA A 34 -2.62 11.46 2.20
N SER A 35 -3.04 10.91 3.34
CA SER A 35 -3.15 11.67 4.59
C SER A 35 -1.78 12.21 5.05
N LEU A 36 -0.72 11.41 4.98
CA LEU A 36 0.62 11.84 5.36
C LEU A 36 1.17 12.93 4.43
N VAL A 37 0.91 12.81 3.13
CA VAL A 37 1.28 13.84 2.14
C VAL A 37 0.52 15.15 2.39
N ALA A 38 -0.77 15.09 2.73
CA ALA A 38 -1.54 16.28 3.09
C ALA A 38 -0.93 17.01 4.30
N ARG A 39 -0.46 16.27 5.31
CA ARG A 39 0.22 16.85 6.48
C ARG A 39 1.56 17.50 6.14
N VAL A 40 2.28 16.97 5.16
CA VAL A 40 3.50 17.62 4.63
C VAL A 40 3.14 18.93 3.94
N HIS A 41 2.11 18.94 3.09
CA HIS A 41 1.67 20.16 2.42
C HIS A 41 1.13 21.21 3.40
N ALA A 42 0.52 20.78 4.51
CA ALA A 42 0.09 21.67 5.59
C ALA A 42 1.26 22.20 6.46
N GLY A 43 2.48 21.68 6.28
CA GLY A 43 3.64 22.02 7.11
C GLY A 43 3.61 21.40 8.52
N GLU A 44 2.69 20.47 8.79
CA GLU A 44 2.59 19.77 10.08
C GLU A 44 3.70 18.73 10.28
N MET A 45 4.24 18.20 9.19
CA MET A 45 5.28 17.18 9.20
C MET A 45 6.30 17.42 8.10
N THR A 46 7.55 17.03 8.34
CA THR A 46 8.55 16.97 7.27
C THR A 46 8.45 15.67 6.47
N ILE A 47 9.06 15.65 5.28
CA ILE A 47 9.12 14.44 4.44
C ILE A 47 9.83 13.31 5.19
N GLU A 48 10.88 13.61 5.95
CA GLU A 48 11.64 12.63 6.74
C GLU A 48 10.78 11.99 7.83
N GLN A 49 9.97 12.80 8.53
CA GLN A 49 9.04 12.31 9.54
C GLN A 49 7.98 11.40 8.93
N VAL A 50 7.40 11.77 7.79
CA VAL A 50 6.46 10.91 7.06
C VAL A 50 7.10 9.60 6.62
N GLN A 51 8.34 9.63 6.13
CA GLN A 51 9.06 8.41 5.77
C GLN A 51 9.32 7.52 6.99
N ALA A 52 9.64 8.09 8.15
CA ALA A 52 9.81 7.35 9.40
C ALA A 52 8.50 6.69 9.84
N GLU A 53 7.37 7.41 9.78
CA GLU A 53 6.05 6.86 10.08
C GLU A 53 5.68 5.73 9.12
N LEU A 54 5.89 5.89 7.81
CA LEU A 54 5.65 4.82 6.85
C LEU A 54 6.51 3.58 7.12
N ARG A 55 7.77 3.75 7.54
CA ARG A 55 8.65 2.63 7.93
C ARG A 55 8.12 1.92 9.17
N LYS A 56 7.63 2.66 10.17
CA LYS A 56 7.04 2.11 11.38
C LYS A 56 5.79 1.29 11.07
N VAL A 57 4.85 1.86 10.32
CA VAL A 57 3.61 1.18 9.89
C VAL A 57 3.93 -0.12 9.15
N LYS A 58 4.88 -0.10 8.22
CA LYS A 58 5.31 -1.30 7.49
C LYS A 58 5.93 -2.37 8.39
N ARG A 59 6.71 -1.98 9.39
CA ARG A 59 7.31 -2.91 10.36
C ARG A 59 6.24 -3.56 11.25
N GLU A 60 5.25 -2.78 11.66
CA GLU A 60 4.17 -3.24 12.53
C GLU A 60 3.07 -4.03 11.78
N ALA A 61 3.01 -3.94 10.45
CA ALA A 61 2.01 -4.62 9.62
C ALA A 61 1.82 -6.09 9.99
N LYS A 62 2.91 -6.88 10.02
CA LYS A 62 2.86 -8.30 10.36
C LYS A 62 2.34 -8.54 11.79
N LYS A 63 2.75 -7.71 12.75
CA LYS A 63 2.31 -7.81 14.15
C LYS A 63 0.81 -7.56 14.27
N ASN A 64 0.27 -6.67 13.45
CA ASN A 64 -1.15 -6.30 13.44
C ASN A 64 -2.00 -7.20 12.51
N GLY A 65 -1.43 -8.28 11.96
CA GLY A 65 -2.15 -9.16 11.03
C GLY A 65 -2.40 -8.56 9.64
N LEU A 66 -1.78 -7.42 9.33
CA LEU A 66 -1.90 -6.70 8.07
C LEU A 66 -0.75 -7.05 7.12
N LYS A 67 -0.94 -6.76 5.84
CA LYS A 67 0.09 -6.91 4.79
C LYS A 67 0.49 -5.56 4.24
N THR A 68 1.70 -5.47 3.68
CA THR A 68 2.11 -4.28 2.93
C THR A 68 1.63 -4.35 1.48
N ARG A 69 1.48 -3.20 0.81
CA ARG A 69 1.16 -3.12 -0.63
C ARG A 69 2.11 -3.96 -1.48
N GLU A 70 3.39 -3.97 -1.11
CA GLU A 70 4.43 -4.72 -1.79
C GLU A 70 4.25 -6.24 -1.63
N GLN A 71 3.84 -6.71 -0.45
CA GLN A 71 3.53 -8.12 -0.22
C GLN A 71 2.31 -8.55 -1.04
N ILE A 72 1.23 -7.77 -1.05
CA ILE A 72 0.04 -8.05 -1.87
C ILE A 72 0.41 -8.11 -3.35
N TRP A 73 1.18 -7.14 -3.85
CA TRP A 73 1.62 -7.08 -5.24
C TRP A 73 2.46 -8.28 -5.68
N ARG A 74 3.29 -8.81 -4.78
CA ARG A 74 4.11 -10.00 -5.04
C ARG A 74 3.32 -11.31 -4.96
N SER A 75 2.30 -11.38 -4.12
CA SER A 75 1.50 -12.60 -3.90
C SER A 75 0.32 -12.77 -4.86
N ALA A 76 -0.11 -11.70 -5.52
CA ALA A 76 -1.10 -11.73 -6.59
C ALA A 76 -0.46 -12.15 -7.93
#